data_AF-A0A101XCX5-F1
#
_entry.id   AF-A0A101XCX5-F1
#
_cell.length_a   1.000
_cell.length_b   1.000
_cell.length_c   1.000
_cell.angle_alpha   90.00
_cell.angle_beta   90.00
_cell.angle_gamma   90.00
#
_symmetry.space_group_name_H-M   'P 1'
#
loop_
_entity.id
_entity.type
_entity.pdbx_description
1 polymer ?
#
loop_
_entity_poly.entity_id
_entity_poly.type
_entity_poly.pdbx_seq_one_letter_code
_entity_poly.pdbx_strand_id
1 'polypeptide(L)'
;MYLRIDRLQIELPAPKEPDPNAAAAVQELLGGRFGEMNTLMTYTYQSFNFRLHKNPALKPFRDLVSNIATEELGHIELVSATINALYVGATKPAPPEQAPLKPLKDARNTYHAAMTGLGAFPFDSHGAPWKGEYIFVSGNLVLDFLYNFFLEVGARLAKMRVYEMTDNPVAREMIGYLLVRGGVHALAYGKALEALTGVEVWRMLPIPSVPNSKFP
;
A
#
# COMPACT_ATOMS: atom_id res chain seq x y z
N MET A 1 3.62 0.05 21.75
CA MET A 1 2.16 0.16 21.93
C MET A 1 1.62 0.96 20.77
N TYR A 2 0.40 0.67 20.31
CA TYR A 2 -0.29 1.42 19.27
C TYR A 2 -1.58 1.98 19.83
N LEU A 3 -2.03 3.11 19.30
CA LEU A 3 -3.36 3.66 19.49
C LEU A 3 -4.05 3.70 18.13
N ARG A 4 -5.38 3.64 18.10
CA ARG A 4 -6.16 3.77 16.86
C ARG A 4 -7.02 5.03 16.93
N ILE A 5 -7.01 5.79 15.83
CA ILE A 5 -7.94 6.89 15.59
C ILE A 5 -8.92 6.36 14.54
N ASP A 6 -10.22 6.45 14.79
CA ASP A 6 -11.26 5.96 13.89
C ASP A 6 -11.52 6.92 12.72
N ARG A 7 -10.47 7.15 11.92
CA ARG A 7 -10.48 8.02 10.73
C ARG A 7 -9.48 7.50 9.71
N LEU A 8 -9.90 7.48 8.45
CA LEU A 8 -8.97 7.34 7.33
C LEU A 8 -8.02 8.55 7.29
N GLN A 9 -6.83 8.37 6.71
CA GLN A 9 -5.84 9.45 6.56
C GLN A 9 -6.33 10.58 5.66
N ILE A 10 -7.23 10.27 4.73
CA ILE A 10 -7.98 11.23 3.90
C ILE A 10 -9.44 10.79 3.79
N GLU A 11 -10.31 11.74 3.48
CA GLU A 11 -11.66 11.41 3.02
C GLU A 11 -11.60 10.82 1.62
N LEU A 12 -12.43 9.81 1.35
CA LEU A 12 -12.61 9.24 0.02
C LEU A 12 -13.94 9.73 -0.57
N PRO A 13 -14.01 10.02 -1.88
CA PRO A 13 -15.27 10.32 -2.52
C PRO A 13 -16.20 9.11 -2.46
N ALA A 14 -17.51 9.34 -2.61
CA ALA A 14 -18.45 8.23 -2.74
C ALA A 14 -18.25 7.50 -4.08
N PRO A 15 -18.29 6.16 -4.11
CA PRO A 15 -18.30 5.41 -5.36
C PRO A 15 -19.59 5.72 -6.14
N LYS A 16 -19.45 5.98 -7.44
CA LYS A 16 -20.62 6.23 -8.31
C LYS A 16 -21.33 4.95 -8.72
N GLU A 17 -20.54 3.91 -8.97
CA GLU A 17 -20.99 2.59 -9.37
C GLU A 17 -19.99 1.54 -8.88
N PRO A 18 -20.44 0.28 -8.65
CA PRO A 18 -19.55 -0.80 -8.27
C PRO A 18 -18.60 -1.16 -9.41
N ASP A 19 -17.34 -1.42 -9.08
CA ASP A 19 -16.32 -1.88 -10.01
C ASP A 19 -15.47 -3.01 -9.40
N PRO A 20 -15.98 -4.27 -9.44
CA PRO A 20 -15.28 -5.43 -8.91
C PRO A 20 -13.91 -5.70 -9.56
N ASN A 21 -13.72 -5.31 -10.82
CA ASN A 21 -12.47 -5.57 -11.53
C ASN A 21 -11.40 -4.50 -11.21
N ALA A 22 -11.80 -3.24 -10.97
CA ALA A 22 -10.91 -2.27 -10.34
C ALA A 22 -10.57 -2.69 -8.91
N ALA A 23 -11.52 -3.20 -8.13
CA ALA A 23 -11.26 -3.72 -6.79
C ALA A 23 -10.19 -4.83 -6.83
N ALA A 24 -10.28 -5.76 -7.78
CA ALA A 24 -9.27 -6.78 -8.01
C ALA A 24 -7.90 -6.22 -8.43
N ALA A 25 -7.84 -5.13 -9.19
CA ALA A 25 -6.57 -4.48 -9.54
C ALA A 25 -5.94 -3.73 -8.35
N VAL A 26 -6.75 -2.97 -7.60
CA VAL A 26 -6.33 -2.24 -6.39
C VAL A 26 -5.84 -3.20 -5.30
N GLN A 27 -6.34 -4.43 -5.28
CA GLN A 27 -5.87 -5.48 -4.39
C GLN A 27 -4.35 -5.76 -4.48
N GLU A 28 -3.73 -5.52 -5.64
CA GLU A 28 -2.27 -5.58 -5.79
C GLU A 28 -1.55 -4.57 -4.90
N LEU A 29 -2.16 -3.39 -4.71
CA LEU A 29 -1.64 -2.33 -3.87
C LEU A 29 -1.82 -2.63 -2.39
N LEU A 30 -2.63 -3.63 -2.01
CA LEU A 30 -2.76 -4.09 -0.63
C LEU A 30 -1.80 -5.24 -0.34
N GLY A 31 -2.11 -6.44 -0.88
CA GLY A 31 -1.41 -7.69 -0.54
C GLY A 31 -0.41 -8.17 -1.59
N GLY A 32 -0.22 -7.43 -2.68
CA GLY A 32 0.81 -7.71 -3.67
C GLY A 32 2.23 -7.52 -3.11
N ARG A 33 3.23 -7.96 -3.87
CA ARG A 33 4.64 -7.93 -3.43
C ARG A 33 5.15 -6.52 -3.11
N PHE A 34 4.63 -5.51 -3.81
CA PHE A 34 4.96 -4.09 -3.58
C PHE A 34 3.75 -3.31 -3.03
N GLY A 35 2.77 -4.00 -2.44
CA GLY A 35 1.62 -3.39 -1.79
C GLY A 35 1.91 -2.93 -0.37
N GLU A 36 0.95 -2.23 0.24
CA GLU A 36 1.10 -1.58 1.54
C GLU A 36 1.27 -2.58 2.69
N MET A 37 0.85 -3.84 2.53
CA MET A 37 1.16 -4.89 3.51
C MET A 37 2.67 -5.13 3.59
N ASN A 38 3.40 -5.01 2.47
CA ASN A 38 4.83 -5.25 2.46
C ASN A 38 5.63 -4.06 3.01
N THR A 39 5.26 -2.82 2.67
CA THR A 39 5.85 -1.61 3.27
C THR A 39 5.65 -1.64 4.78
N LEU A 40 4.40 -1.81 5.24
CA LEU A 40 4.04 -1.92 6.65
C LEU A 40 4.89 -2.96 7.38
N MET A 41 4.87 -4.21 6.92
CA MET A 41 5.50 -5.30 7.66
C MET A 41 7.03 -5.21 7.59
N THR A 42 7.61 -4.77 6.47
CA THR A 42 9.05 -4.53 6.36
C THR A 42 9.49 -3.50 7.41
N TYR A 43 8.88 -2.33 7.43
CA TYR A 43 9.29 -1.25 8.33
C TYR A 43 8.99 -1.58 9.79
N THR A 44 7.88 -2.27 10.05
CA THR A 44 7.52 -2.74 11.39
C THR A 44 8.58 -3.69 11.94
N TYR A 45 8.95 -4.75 11.21
CA TYR A 45 9.97 -5.68 11.68
C TYR A 45 11.38 -5.08 11.72
N GLN A 46 11.73 -4.17 10.81
CA GLN A 46 12.97 -3.40 10.91
C GLN A 46 13.00 -2.51 12.17
N SER A 47 11.86 -1.89 12.52
CA SER A 47 11.75 -1.07 13.73
C SER A 47 11.89 -1.92 15.01
N PHE A 48 11.30 -3.12 15.03
CA PHE A 48 11.40 -4.05 16.16
C PHE A 48 12.80 -4.62 16.31
N ASN A 49 13.46 -4.93 15.19
CA ASN A 49 14.78 -5.54 15.15
C ASN A 49 15.92 -4.50 15.17
N PHE A 50 15.60 -3.21 15.31
CA PHE A 50 16.59 -2.14 15.27
C PHE A 50 17.59 -2.27 16.43
N ARG A 51 18.88 -2.39 16.15
CA ARG A 51 19.90 -2.62 17.18
C ARG A 51 20.35 -1.31 17.85
N LEU A 52 20.91 -1.42 19.04
CA LEU A 52 21.51 -0.29 19.78
C LEU A 52 20.51 0.85 20.08
N HIS A 53 19.30 0.53 20.53
CA HIS A 53 18.24 1.52 20.84
C HIS A 53 18.67 2.69 21.75
N LYS A 54 19.70 2.53 22.59
CA LYS A 54 20.18 3.60 23.47
C LYS A 54 21.22 4.52 22.83
N ASN A 55 21.69 4.21 21.61
CA ASN A 55 22.67 5.04 20.91
C ASN A 55 22.00 6.30 20.33
N PRO A 56 22.33 7.51 20.81
CA PRO A 56 21.71 8.75 20.34
C PRO A 56 22.02 9.03 18.86
N ALA A 57 23.15 8.58 18.33
CA ALA A 57 23.51 8.76 16.92
C ALA A 57 22.60 7.97 15.97
N LEU A 58 21.98 6.89 16.46
CA LEU A 58 21.09 6.06 15.65
C LEU A 58 19.60 6.37 15.86
N LYS A 59 19.28 7.18 16.87
CA LYS A 59 17.90 7.58 17.19
C LYS A 59 17.15 8.17 15.98
N PRO A 60 17.72 9.09 15.18
CA PRO A 60 17.01 9.65 14.03
C PRO A 60 16.56 8.59 13.01
N PHE A 61 17.40 7.59 12.74
CA PHE A 61 17.10 6.53 11.79
C PHE A 61 16.07 5.53 12.33
N ARG A 62 16.19 5.19 13.61
CA ARG A 62 15.19 4.36 14.28
C ARG A 62 13.82 5.05 14.28
N ASP A 63 13.79 6.32 14.65
CA ASP A 63 12.56 7.10 14.71
C ASP A 63 11.93 7.21 13.31
N LEU A 64 12.74 7.41 12.27
CA LEU A 64 12.27 7.42 10.87
C LEU A 64 11.55 6.12 10.50
N VAL A 65 12.19 4.96 10.66
CA VAL A 65 11.59 3.67 10.27
C VAL A 65 10.37 3.32 11.13
N SER A 66 10.41 3.65 12.42
CA SER A 66 9.29 3.40 13.35
C SER A 66 8.08 4.28 13.03
N ASN A 67 8.33 5.53 12.65
CA ASN A 67 7.29 6.48 12.30
C ASN A 67 6.62 6.14 10.96
N ILE A 68 7.42 5.84 9.92
CA ILE A 68 6.89 5.41 8.62
C ILE A 68 6.12 4.09 8.79
N ALA A 69 6.64 3.11 9.54
CA ALA A 69 5.89 1.88 9.85
C ALA A 69 4.51 2.15 10.47
N THR A 70 4.40 3.18 11.30
CA THR A 70 3.12 3.59 11.90
C THR A 70 2.19 4.24 10.87
N GLU A 71 2.74 5.00 9.93
CA GLU A 71 1.99 5.58 8.81
C GLU A 71 1.40 4.51 7.88
N GLU A 72 2.17 3.46 7.58
CA GLU A 72 1.75 2.35 6.72
C GLU A 72 0.54 1.56 7.27
N LEU A 73 0.27 1.63 8.59
CA LEU A 73 -0.97 1.09 9.16
C LEU A 73 -2.20 1.81 8.59
N GLY A 74 -2.11 3.12 8.40
CA GLY A 74 -3.17 3.92 7.77
C GLY A 74 -3.26 3.67 6.27
N HIS A 75 -2.16 3.33 5.60
CA HIS A 75 -2.18 2.99 4.17
C HIS A 75 -2.94 1.69 3.90
N ILE A 76 -2.68 0.61 4.66
CA ILE A 76 -3.45 -0.63 4.50
C ILE A 76 -4.94 -0.42 4.80
N GLU A 77 -5.28 0.46 5.75
CA GLU A 77 -6.67 0.82 6.06
C GLU A 77 -7.31 1.60 4.91
N LEU A 78 -6.60 2.58 4.34
CA LEU A 78 -7.08 3.40 3.21
C LEU A 78 -7.28 2.58 1.93
N VAL A 79 -6.32 1.71 1.59
CA VAL A 79 -6.44 0.81 0.43
C VAL A 79 -7.60 -0.17 0.65
N SER A 80 -7.74 -0.73 1.85
CA SER A 80 -8.85 -1.63 2.18
C SER A 80 -10.21 -0.93 2.08
N ALA A 81 -10.32 0.31 2.58
CA ALA A 81 -11.53 1.12 2.45
C ALA A 81 -11.88 1.40 0.98
N THR A 82 -10.87 1.64 0.15
CA THR A 82 -11.03 1.83 -1.31
C THR A 82 -11.57 0.56 -1.98
N ILE A 83 -10.98 -0.62 -1.70
CA ILE A 83 -11.45 -1.90 -2.24
C ILE A 83 -12.91 -2.17 -1.82
N ASN A 84 -13.24 -1.94 -0.55
CA ASN A 84 -14.59 -2.12 -0.04
C ASN A 84 -15.59 -1.15 -0.71
N ALA A 85 -15.20 0.11 -0.92
CA ALA A 85 -16.03 1.10 -1.60
C ALA A 85 -16.34 0.69 -3.04
N LEU A 86 -15.39 0.08 -3.76
CA LEU A 86 -15.57 -0.41 -5.13
C LEU A 86 -16.59 -1.57 -5.23
N TYR A 87 -16.97 -2.22 -4.11
CA TYR A 87 -18.02 -3.23 -4.09
C TYR A 87 -19.40 -2.69 -3.68
N VAL A 88 -19.52 -1.43 -3.25
CA VAL A 88 -20.80 -0.86 -2.81
C VAL A 88 -21.81 -0.88 -3.96
N GLY A 89 -22.92 -1.60 -3.75
CA GLY A 89 -23.97 -1.75 -4.74
C GLY A 89 -23.73 -2.85 -5.79
N ALA A 90 -22.63 -3.61 -5.70
CA ALA A 90 -22.29 -4.67 -6.66
C ALA A 90 -23.32 -5.82 -6.68
N THR A 91 -24.03 -6.03 -5.56
CA THR A 91 -25.11 -7.00 -5.42
C THR A 91 -26.23 -6.43 -4.58
N LYS A 92 -27.42 -7.02 -4.66
CA LYS A 92 -28.57 -6.69 -3.82
C LYS A 92 -29.08 -7.96 -3.14
N PRO A 93 -29.56 -7.90 -1.88
CA PRO A 93 -30.22 -9.02 -1.26
C PRO A 93 -31.39 -9.51 -2.11
N ALA A 94 -31.40 -10.79 -2.42
CA ALA A 94 -32.49 -11.48 -3.12
C ALA A 94 -32.50 -12.96 -2.70
N PRO A 95 -33.61 -13.68 -2.92
CA PRO A 95 -33.66 -15.12 -2.73
C PRO A 95 -32.55 -15.86 -3.51
N PRO A 96 -31.91 -16.89 -2.95
CA PRO A 96 -30.75 -17.56 -3.57
C PRO A 96 -31.02 -18.12 -4.97
N GLU A 97 -32.24 -18.58 -5.25
CA GLU A 97 -32.66 -19.11 -6.55
C GLU A 97 -32.61 -18.08 -7.68
N GLN A 98 -32.59 -16.79 -7.35
CA GLN A 98 -32.44 -15.69 -8.31
C GLN A 98 -30.98 -15.37 -8.64
N ALA A 99 -30.03 -16.09 -8.02
CA ALA A 99 -28.59 -15.91 -8.18
C ALA A 99 -28.14 -14.43 -7.97
N PRO A 100 -28.34 -13.83 -6.78
CA PRO A 100 -28.01 -12.42 -6.51
C PRO A 100 -26.53 -12.06 -6.72
N LEU A 101 -25.63 -13.04 -6.65
CA LEU A 101 -24.19 -12.87 -6.89
C LEU A 101 -23.78 -13.07 -8.36
N LYS A 102 -24.73 -13.36 -9.27
CA LYS A 102 -24.47 -13.55 -10.69
C LYS A 102 -23.65 -12.42 -11.34
N PRO A 103 -23.82 -11.13 -11.00
CA PRO A 103 -22.99 -10.05 -11.54
C PRO A 103 -21.49 -10.21 -11.28
N LEU A 104 -21.10 -10.97 -10.24
CA LEU A 104 -19.71 -11.16 -9.83
C LEU A 104 -19.07 -12.44 -10.37
N LYS A 105 -19.87 -13.31 -11.00
CA LYS A 105 -19.41 -14.62 -11.51
C LYS A 105 -18.27 -14.49 -12.52
N ASP A 106 -18.30 -13.43 -13.33
CA ASP A 106 -17.30 -13.15 -14.38
C ASP A 106 -16.28 -12.08 -13.94
N ALA A 107 -16.27 -11.70 -12.65
CA ALA A 107 -15.23 -10.82 -12.11
C ALA A 107 -13.88 -11.55 -12.05
N ARG A 108 -12.79 -10.82 -12.27
CA ARG A 108 -11.41 -11.36 -12.23
C ARG A 108 -11.08 -12.04 -10.90
N ASN A 109 -11.65 -11.53 -9.81
CA ASN A 109 -11.47 -12.08 -8.48
C ASN A 109 -12.83 -12.51 -7.89
N THR A 110 -13.23 -13.74 -8.19
CA THR A 110 -14.43 -14.37 -7.62
C THR A 110 -14.27 -14.72 -6.13
N TYR A 111 -13.03 -14.77 -5.63
CA TYR A 111 -12.75 -15.03 -4.21
C TYR A 111 -13.35 -13.92 -3.33
N HIS A 112 -13.39 -12.67 -3.81
CA HIS A 112 -14.07 -11.59 -3.09
C HIS A 112 -15.55 -11.88 -2.83
N ALA A 113 -16.25 -12.46 -3.81
CA ALA A 113 -17.67 -12.83 -3.68
C ALA A 113 -17.87 -14.07 -2.80
N ALA A 114 -17.00 -15.07 -2.95
CA ALA A 114 -17.18 -16.36 -2.29
C ALA A 114 -16.70 -16.39 -0.83
N MET A 115 -15.65 -15.62 -0.49
CA MET A 115 -14.89 -15.83 0.74
C MET A 115 -14.69 -14.57 1.60
N THR A 116 -14.70 -13.37 1.01
CA THR A 116 -14.34 -12.14 1.74
C THR A 116 -15.52 -11.22 2.02
N GLY A 117 -16.74 -11.62 1.63
CA GLY A 117 -17.94 -10.80 1.82
C GLY A 117 -17.89 -9.50 1.03
N LEU A 118 -17.30 -9.52 -0.19
CA LEU A 118 -17.11 -8.34 -1.05
C LEU A 118 -16.16 -7.29 -0.46
N GLY A 119 -15.13 -7.75 0.24
CA GLY A 119 -14.16 -6.87 0.89
C GLY A 119 -12.71 -7.23 0.63
N ALA A 120 -11.83 -6.30 1.01
CA ALA A 120 -10.38 -6.47 1.00
C ALA A 120 -9.94 -7.66 1.87
N PHE A 121 -8.84 -8.30 1.46
CA PHE A 121 -8.23 -9.42 2.17
C PHE A 121 -6.71 -9.42 1.99
N PRO A 122 -5.90 -10.07 2.84
CA PRO A 122 -4.43 -10.09 2.68
C PRO A 122 -3.95 -11.03 1.54
N PHE A 123 -4.30 -10.71 0.29
CA PHE A 123 -3.79 -11.36 -0.93
C PHE A 123 -3.56 -10.32 -2.05
N ASP A 124 -2.90 -10.76 -3.13
CA ASP A 124 -2.62 -9.96 -4.32
C ASP A 124 -3.81 -9.89 -5.31
N SER A 125 -3.62 -9.24 -6.47
CA SER A 125 -4.67 -9.09 -7.49
C SER A 125 -5.12 -10.38 -8.18
N HIS A 126 -4.46 -11.51 -7.90
CA HIS A 126 -4.77 -12.84 -8.41
C HIS A 126 -5.15 -13.82 -7.28
N GLY A 127 -5.31 -13.32 -6.04
CA GLY A 127 -5.74 -14.11 -4.90
C GLY A 127 -4.61 -14.93 -4.24
N ALA A 128 -3.35 -14.71 -4.60
CA ALA A 128 -2.25 -15.35 -3.88
C ALA A 128 -2.08 -14.67 -2.50
N PRO A 129 -2.08 -15.42 -1.38
CA PRO A 129 -1.92 -14.83 -0.06
C PRO A 129 -0.66 -13.99 0.04
N TRP A 130 -0.73 -12.86 0.74
CA TRP A 130 0.47 -12.12 1.13
C TRP A 130 1.34 -13.03 2.01
N LYS A 131 2.64 -13.00 1.78
CA LYS A 131 3.58 -13.89 2.46
C LYS A 131 4.62 -13.08 3.22
N GLY A 132 4.93 -13.54 4.42
CA GLY A 132 6.03 -12.99 5.21
C GLY A 132 7.38 -13.03 4.47
N GLU A 133 7.56 -13.90 3.47
CA GLU A 133 8.77 -13.95 2.65
C GLU A 133 9.02 -12.68 1.81
N TYR A 134 8.03 -11.79 1.68
CA TYR A 134 8.20 -10.52 0.99
C TYR A 134 8.96 -9.47 1.80
N ILE A 135 9.02 -9.62 3.14
CA ILE A 135 9.70 -8.65 4.00
C ILE A 135 11.22 -8.86 3.91
N PHE A 136 11.96 -7.75 3.99
CA PHE A 136 13.42 -7.79 4.08
C PHE A 136 13.90 -7.08 5.34
N VAL A 137 14.56 -7.84 6.21
CA VAL A 137 15.04 -7.36 7.52
C VAL A 137 16.39 -8.01 7.79
N SER A 138 17.47 -7.30 7.54
CA SER A 138 18.83 -7.83 7.69
C SER A 138 19.48 -7.45 9.02
N GLY A 139 19.01 -6.36 9.65
CA GLY A 139 19.67 -5.77 10.82
C GLY A 139 20.93 -4.98 10.48
N ASN A 140 21.24 -4.82 9.19
CA ASN A 140 22.23 -3.88 8.69
C ASN A 140 21.51 -2.62 8.19
N LEU A 141 21.72 -1.49 8.86
CA LEU A 141 20.95 -0.27 8.64
C LEU A 141 21.04 0.27 7.21
N VAL A 142 22.23 0.26 6.60
CA VAL A 142 22.43 0.75 5.24
C VAL A 142 21.72 -0.16 4.24
N LEU A 143 21.84 -1.48 4.41
CA LEU A 143 21.20 -2.45 3.53
C LEU A 143 19.67 -2.41 3.64
N ASP A 144 19.15 -2.31 4.87
CA ASP A 144 17.71 -2.20 5.13
C ASP A 144 17.15 -0.89 4.53
N PHE A 145 17.84 0.24 4.66
CA PHE A 145 17.35 1.51 4.09
C PHE A 145 17.50 1.59 2.58
N LEU A 146 18.50 0.91 2.00
CA LEU A 146 18.60 0.75 0.55
C LEU A 146 17.43 -0.09 0.01
N TYR A 147 17.07 -1.17 0.70
CA TYR A 147 15.89 -1.95 0.38
C TYR A 147 14.62 -1.11 0.49
N ASN A 148 14.46 -0.30 1.55
CA ASN A 148 13.28 0.53 1.74
C ASN A 148 13.12 1.58 0.63
N PHE A 149 14.22 2.22 0.20
CA PHE A 149 14.20 3.12 -0.95
C PHE A 149 13.72 2.42 -2.22
N PHE A 150 14.24 1.22 -2.50
CA PHE A 150 13.80 0.39 -3.63
C PHE A 150 12.32 -0.02 -3.51
N LEU A 151 11.89 -0.43 -2.31
CA LEU A 151 10.52 -0.86 -2.03
C LEU A 151 9.53 0.27 -2.35
N GLU A 152 9.82 1.50 -1.91
CA GLU A 152 8.95 2.66 -2.15
C GLU A 152 8.82 3.00 -3.63
N VAL A 153 9.91 3.00 -4.39
CA VAL A 153 9.83 3.29 -5.85
C VAL A 153 9.19 2.13 -6.63
N GLY A 154 9.32 0.89 -6.15
CA GLY A 154 8.60 -0.27 -6.66
C GLY A 154 7.09 -0.19 -6.38
N ALA A 155 6.72 0.17 -5.16
CA ALA A 155 5.33 0.41 -4.76
C ALA A 155 4.71 1.56 -5.56
N ARG A 156 5.46 2.65 -5.76
CA ARG A 156 5.06 3.77 -6.63
C ARG A 156 4.79 3.31 -8.07
N LEU A 157 5.66 2.48 -8.65
CA LEU A 157 5.44 1.92 -9.99
C LEU A 157 4.15 1.10 -10.07
N ALA A 158 3.87 0.26 -9.09
CA ALA A 158 2.64 -0.52 -9.04
C ALA A 158 1.40 0.40 -8.95
N LYS A 159 1.44 1.40 -8.07
CA LYS A 159 0.39 2.43 -7.92
C LYS A 159 0.12 3.16 -9.23
N MET A 160 1.15 3.62 -9.94
CA MET A 160 0.99 4.30 -11.24
C MET A 160 0.31 3.39 -12.27
N ARG A 161 0.72 2.12 -12.36
CA ARG A 161 0.11 1.17 -13.30
C ARG A 161 -1.35 0.87 -12.96
N VAL A 162 -1.69 0.72 -11.67
CA VAL A 162 -3.08 0.52 -11.26
C VAL A 162 -3.93 1.78 -11.50
N TYR A 163 -3.38 2.99 -11.31
CA TYR A 163 -4.05 4.24 -11.69
C TYR A 163 -4.39 4.26 -13.18
N GLU A 164 -3.50 3.74 -14.03
CA GLU A 164 -3.72 3.62 -15.48
C GLU A 164 -4.76 2.55 -15.85
N MET A 165 -5.11 1.64 -14.94
CA MET A 165 -6.07 0.54 -15.16
C MET A 165 -7.52 0.89 -14.79
N THR A 166 -7.75 1.99 -14.06
CA THR A 166 -9.10 2.39 -13.63
C THR A 166 -9.28 3.91 -13.69
N ASP A 167 -10.49 4.34 -14.02
CA ASP A 167 -10.94 5.74 -13.93
C ASP A 167 -11.86 5.98 -12.73
N ASN A 168 -12.04 4.97 -11.86
CA ASN A 168 -12.89 5.09 -10.68
C ASN A 168 -12.30 6.16 -9.72
N PRO A 169 -13.08 7.19 -9.36
CA PRO A 169 -12.57 8.32 -8.58
C PRO A 169 -12.11 7.90 -7.17
N VAL A 170 -12.74 6.88 -6.57
CA VAL A 170 -12.35 6.41 -5.23
C VAL A 170 -10.96 5.80 -5.26
N ALA A 171 -10.67 4.99 -6.28
CA ALA A 171 -9.35 4.41 -6.49
C ALA A 171 -8.30 5.48 -6.82
N ARG A 172 -8.62 6.42 -7.71
CA ARG A 172 -7.70 7.48 -8.12
C ARG A 172 -7.36 8.45 -6.99
N GLU A 173 -8.33 8.81 -6.15
CA GLU A 173 -8.09 9.67 -4.98
C GLU A 173 -7.11 9.01 -4.00
N MET A 174 -7.36 7.76 -3.64
CA MET A 174 -6.47 6.99 -2.79
C MET A 174 -5.07 6.87 -3.40
N ILE A 175 -4.98 6.49 -4.69
CA ILE A 175 -3.69 6.30 -5.35
C ILE A 175 -2.93 7.63 -5.44
N GLY A 176 -3.59 8.73 -5.81
CA GLY A 176 -2.99 10.05 -5.88
C GLY A 176 -2.36 10.47 -4.55
N TYR A 177 -3.10 10.30 -3.45
CA TYR A 177 -2.58 10.54 -2.10
C TYR A 177 -1.36 9.67 -1.79
N LEU A 178 -1.45 8.35 -2.03
CA LEU A 178 -0.36 7.43 -1.71
C LEU A 178 0.86 7.55 -2.65
N LEU A 179 0.70 8.07 -3.87
CA LEU A 179 1.82 8.47 -4.72
C LEU A 179 2.63 9.62 -4.10
N VAL A 180 1.95 10.56 -3.44
CA VAL A 180 2.60 11.65 -2.71
C VAL A 180 3.27 11.12 -1.44
N ARG A 181 2.56 10.30 -0.63
CA ARG A 181 3.12 9.73 0.61
C ARG A 181 4.33 8.82 0.35
N GLY A 182 4.24 7.88 -0.59
CA GLY A 182 5.38 7.05 -0.99
C GLY A 182 6.55 7.87 -1.57
N GLY A 183 6.25 9.00 -2.22
CA GLY A 183 7.29 9.96 -2.64
C GLY A 183 8.03 10.60 -1.46
N VAL A 184 7.32 10.94 -0.38
CA VAL A 184 7.92 11.43 0.87
C VAL A 184 8.79 10.36 1.51
N HIS A 185 8.32 9.10 1.55
CA HIS A 185 9.06 7.99 2.14
C HIS A 185 10.34 7.68 1.36
N ALA A 186 10.26 7.58 0.03
CA ALA A 186 11.43 7.37 -0.84
C ALA A 186 12.46 8.48 -0.64
N LEU A 187 12.02 9.75 -0.58
CA LEU A 187 12.93 10.87 -0.32
C LEU A 187 13.55 10.78 1.10
N ALA A 188 12.76 10.42 2.11
CA ALA A 188 13.25 10.31 3.48
C ALA A 188 14.29 9.19 3.64
N TYR A 189 14.05 8.00 3.08
CA TYR A 189 15.04 6.93 3.05
C TYR A 189 16.27 7.30 2.22
N GLY A 190 16.09 7.99 1.09
CA GLY A 190 17.20 8.49 0.28
C GLY A 190 18.08 9.50 1.02
N LYS A 191 17.49 10.40 1.81
CA LYS A 191 18.25 11.33 2.68
C LYS A 191 18.90 10.63 3.87
N ALA A 192 18.26 9.60 4.42
CA ALA A 192 18.87 8.79 5.46
C ALA A 192 20.10 8.03 4.95
N LEU A 193 20.05 7.50 3.73
CA LEU A 193 21.18 6.88 3.05
C LEU A 193 22.33 7.87 2.81
N GLU A 194 22.02 9.09 2.38
CA GLU A 194 23.01 10.17 2.25
C GLU A 194 23.71 10.43 3.58
N ALA A 195 22.96 10.56 4.68
CA ALA A 195 23.54 10.78 6.01
C ALA A 195 24.42 9.61 6.50
N LEU A 196 24.10 8.37 6.11
CA LEU A 196 24.84 7.18 6.53
C LEU A 196 26.07 6.88 5.65
N THR A 197 26.05 7.28 4.37
CA THR A 197 27.01 6.79 3.36
C THR A 197 27.70 7.90 2.57
N GLY A 198 27.17 9.13 2.62
CA GLY A 198 27.59 10.24 1.75
C GLY A 198 27.05 10.17 0.31
N VAL A 199 26.26 9.15 -0.05
CA VAL A 199 25.73 8.98 -1.41
C VAL A 199 24.33 9.61 -1.51
N GLU A 200 24.15 10.56 -2.42
CA GLU A 200 22.87 11.24 -2.68
C GLU A 200 21.89 10.39 -3.51
N VAL A 201 21.51 9.19 -3.02
CA VAL A 201 20.61 8.25 -3.73
C VAL A 201 19.27 8.89 -4.09
N TRP A 202 18.78 9.83 -3.28
CA TRP A 202 17.53 10.56 -3.53
C TRP A 202 17.53 11.34 -4.85
N ARG A 203 18.70 11.67 -5.44
CA ARG A 203 18.79 12.32 -6.75
C ARG A 203 18.35 11.42 -7.91
N MET A 204 18.17 10.12 -7.68
CA MET A 204 17.59 9.20 -8.67
C MET A 204 16.08 9.40 -8.83
N LEU A 205 15.41 10.07 -7.89
CA LEU A 205 13.97 10.31 -7.97
C LEU A 205 13.62 11.37 -9.04
N PRO A 206 12.45 11.25 -9.71
CA PRO A 206 11.46 10.19 -9.54
C PRO A 206 11.81 8.91 -10.33
N ILE A 207 11.41 7.76 -9.78
CA ILE A 207 11.46 6.46 -10.46
C ILE A 207 10.04 5.89 -10.51
N PRO A 208 9.50 5.54 -11.70
CA PRO A 208 9.96 5.93 -13.03
C PRO A 208 10.05 7.45 -13.23
N SER A 209 10.70 7.89 -14.31
CA SER A 209 10.93 9.31 -14.66
C SER A 209 9.66 10.01 -15.17
N VAL A 210 8.60 9.98 -14.36
CA VAL A 210 7.32 10.65 -14.56
C VAL A 210 6.98 11.34 -13.23
N PRO A 211 6.78 12.66 -13.19
CA PRO A 211 6.50 13.36 -11.94
C PRO A 211 5.06 13.12 -11.46
N ASN A 212 4.84 13.17 -10.15
CA ASN A 212 3.51 12.99 -9.54
C ASN A 212 2.47 14.02 -10.07
N SER A 213 2.91 15.20 -10.51
CA SER A 213 2.03 16.23 -11.09
C SER A 213 1.33 15.83 -12.39
N LYS A 214 1.62 14.64 -12.94
CA LYS A 214 0.91 14.04 -14.08
C LYS A 214 -0.27 13.15 -13.68
N PHE A 215 -0.48 12.94 -12.38
CA PHE A 215 -1.59 12.16 -11.83
C PHE A 215 -2.52 13.14 -11.08
N PRO A 216 -3.50 13.75 -11.78
CA PRO A 216 -4.46 14.66 -11.17
C PRO A 216 -5.44 13.95 -10.23
#